data_AF-A0A257JAY6-F1
#
_entry.id   AF-A0A257JAY6-F1
#
_cell.length_a   1.000
_cell.length_b   1.000
_cell.length_c   1.000
_cell.angle_alpha   90.00
_cell.angle_beta   90.00
_cell.angle_gamma   90.00
#
_symmetry.space_group_name_H-M   'P 1'
#
loop_
_entity.id
_entity.type
_entity.pdbx_description
1 polymer ?
#
loop_
_entity_poly.entity_id
_entity_poly.type
_entity_poly.pdbx_seq_one_letter_code
_entity_poly.pdbx_strand_id
1 'polypeptide(L)'
;MGRAALALAALAIALLPSSAMGEPVVIEPGSQWSVDFDKDKCRLIRLFGPESDRNIMILEQYFPGEYFSLVLAGQAFNEIRWSVKGNSLPSLPARPPPM
;
A
#
# COMPACT_ATOMS: atom_id res chain seq x y z
N MET A 1 -38.95 16.62 28.72
CA MET A 1 -38.38 16.94 27.39
C MET A 1 -36.94 16.44 27.22
N GLY A 2 -36.06 16.49 28.24
CA GLY A 2 -34.65 16.05 28.09
C GLY A 2 -34.43 14.55 27.79
N ARG A 3 -35.26 13.64 28.34
CA ARG A 3 -35.10 12.19 28.14
C ARG A 3 -35.41 11.74 26.70
N ALA A 4 -36.35 12.40 26.02
CA ALA A 4 -36.68 12.11 24.63
C ALA A 4 -35.59 12.58 23.66
N ALA A 5 -35.01 13.77 23.92
CA ALA A 5 -33.89 14.27 23.13
C ALA A 5 -32.64 13.38 23.23
N LEU A 6 -32.35 12.85 24.42
CA LEU A 6 -31.26 11.89 24.66
C LEU A 6 -31.45 10.58 23.90
N ALA A 7 -32.68 10.07 23.81
CA ALA A 7 -32.98 8.83 23.07
C ALA A 7 -32.81 9.01 21.55
N LEU A 8 -33.23 10.17 21.01
CA LEU A 8 -33.03 10.50 19.59
C LEU A 8 -31.55 10.68 19.23
N ALA A 9 -30.74 11.29 20.11
CA ALA A 9 -29.31 11.45 19.88
C ALA A 9 -28.57 10.10 19.85
N ALA A 10 -28.94 9.15 20.71
CA ALA A 10 -28.36 7.81 20.73
C ALA A 10 -28.69 7.01 19.46
N LEU A 11 -29.91 7.14 18.93
CA LEU A 11 -30.34 6.47 17.71
C LEU A 11 -29.62 7.02 16.45
N ALA A 12 -29.28 8.31 16.44
CA ALA A 12 -28.54 8.93 15.34
C ALA A 12 -27.12 8.39 15.16
N ILE A 13 -26.46 7.96 16.25
CA ILE A 13 -25.11 7.39 16.21
C ILE A 13 -25.14 5.95 15.66
N ALA A 14 -26.19 5.19 15.94
CA ALA A 14 -26.36 3.82 15.45
C ALA A 14 -26.61 3.72 13.93
N LEU A 15 -26.97 4.83 13.29
CA LEU A 15 -27.19 4.94 11.84
C LEU A 15 -25.95 5.40 11.08
N LEU A 16 -24.84 5.69 11.77
CA LEU A 16 -23.60 5.99 11.09
C LEU A 16 -23.13 4.72 10.36
N PRO A 17 -22.77 4.82 9.06
CA PRO A 17 -22.21 3.70 8.36
C PRO A 17 -20.97 3.26 9.11
N SER A 18 -21.01 2.06 9.69
CA SER A 18 -19.82 1.38 10.14
C SER A 18 -18.95 1.27 8.89
N SER A 19 -17.74 1.84 8.93
CA SER A 19 -16.76 1.65 7.88
C SER A 19 -16.43 0.15 7.87
N ALA A 20 -17.22 -0.62 7.13
CA ALA A 20 -16.93 -2.00 6.82
C ALA A 20 -15.59 -1.95 6.10
N MET A 21 -14.54 -2.35 6.81
CA MET A 21 -13.28 -2.70 6.17
C MET A 21 -13.65 -3.84 5.20
N GLY A 22 -13.74 -3.50 3.92
CA GLY A 22 -14.01 -4.50 2.88
C GLY A 22 -12.99 -5.64 3.00
N GLU A 23 -13.39 -6.83 2.57
CA GLU A 23 -12.45 -7.95 2.53
C GLU A 23 -11.21 -7.56 1.72
N PRO A 24 -9.99 -7.89 2.21
CA PRO A 24 -8.77 -7.60 1.46
C PRO A 24 -8.81 -8.25 0.09
N VAL A 25 -8.47 -7.48 -0.94
CA VAL A 25 -8.27 -8.04 -2.29
C VAL A 25 -7.00 -8.88 -2.27
N VAL A 26 -7.14 -10.18 -2.48
CA VAL A 26 -6.02 -11.12 -2.60
C VAL A 26 -5.61 -11.24 -4.06
N ILE A 27 -4.34 -10.97 -4.35
CA ILE A 27 -3.77 -11.13 -5.69
C ILE A 27 -2.78 -12.29 -5.65
N GLU A 28 -3.07 -13.33 -6.42
CA GLU A 28 -2.24 -14.54 -6.44
C GLU A 28 -0.83 -14.26 -6.98
N PRO A 29 0.22 -14.93 -6.46
CA PRO A 29 1.55 -14.81 -7.02
C PRO A 29 1.63 -15.24 -8.48
N GLY A 30 2.13 -14.34 -9.31
CA GLY A 30 2.28 -14.52 -10.75
C GLY A 30 3.67 -15.05 -11.17
N SER A 31 4.64 -15.02 -10.25
CA SER A 31 6.00 -15.54 -10.44
C SER A 31 6.59 -16.12 -9.16
N GLN A 32 7.69 -16.87 -9.32
CA GLN A 32 8.65 -17.09 -8.23
C GLN A 32 9.33 -15.77 -7.85
N TRP A 33 9.99 -15.78 -6.69
CA TRP A 33 10.86 -14.67 -6.30
C TRP A 33 12.08 -14.60 -7.21
N SER A 34 12.39 -13.40 -7.69
CA SER A 34 13.61 -13.10 -8.43
C SER A 34 14.51 -12.24 -7.56
N VAL A 35 15.70 -12.75 -7.28
CA VAL A 35 16.73 -12.05 -6.51
C VAL A 35 17.78 -11.54 -7.49
N ASP A 36 18.08 -10.25 -7.38
CA ASP A 36 19.11 -9.57 -8.16
C ASP A 36 20.12 -8.94 -7.19
N PHE A 37 21.33 -9.50 -7.19
CA PHE A 37 22.46 -9.03 -6.40
C PHE A 37 23.37 -8.21 -7.32
N ASP A 38 22.96 -6.96 -7.55
CA ASP A 38 23.74 -6.01 -8.33
C ASP A 38 24.93 -5.50 -7.48
N LYS A 39 25.88 -4.81 -8.12
CA LYS A 39 27.13 -4.36 -7.49
C LYS A 39 26.89 -3.48 -6.25
N ASP A 40 25.88 -2.61 -6.32
CA ASP A 40 25.64 -1.56 -5.33
C ASP A 40 24.30 -1.72 -4.59
N LYS A 41 23.56 -2.81 -4.84
CA LYS A 41 22.23 -3.02 -4.24
C LYS A 41 21.76 -4.47 -4.30
N CYS A 42 20.96 -4.84 -3.32
CA CYS A 42 20.18 -6.07 -3.30
C CYS A 42 18.73 -5.76 -3.67
N ARG A 43 18.18 -6.47 -4.65
CA ARG A 43 16.80 -6.31 -5.09
C ARG A 43 16.07 -7.65 -5.09
N LEU A 44 14.84 -7.64 -4.58
CA LEU A 44 13.93 -8.77 -4.58
C LEU A 44 12.64 -8.38 -5.31
N ILE A 45 12.31 -9.09 -6.38
CA ILE A 45 11.18 -8.80 -7.27
C ILE A 45 10.20 -9.96 -7.25
N ARG A 46 8.90 -9.64 -7.26
CA ARG A 46 7.84 -10.61 -7.53
C ARG A 46 6.72 -10.00 -8.33
N LEU A 47 6.20 -10.79 -9.28
CA LEU A 47 4.98 -10.47 -10.02
C LEU A 47 3.78 -11.14 -9.38
N PHE A 48 2.63 -10.48 -9.45
CA PHE A 48 1.33 -10.91 -8.95
C PHE A 48 0.29 -10.74 -10.05
N GLY A 49 -0.75 -11.57 -10.02
CA GLY A 49 -1.82 -11.57 -11.01
C GLY A 49 -1.43 -12.24 -12.33
N PRO A 50 -2.40 -12.40 -13.26
CA PRO A 50 -2.18 -12.98 -14.58
C PRO A 50 -1.38 -12.04 -15.50
N GLU A 51 -0.92 -12.52 -16.66
CA GLU A 51 -0.17 -11.70 -17.63
C GLU A 51 -0.94 -10.47 -18.14
N SER A 52 -2.26 -10.57 -18.23
CA SER A 52 -3.14 -9.47 -18.63
C SER A 52 -3.29 -8.37 -17.58
N ASP A 53 -2.96 -8.65 -16.32
CA ASP A 53 -3.08 -7.73 -15.19
C ASP A 53 -1.95 -7.99 -14.18
N ARG A 54 -0.72 -7.70 -14.62
CA ARG A 54 0.48 -7.89 -13.81
C ARG A 54 0.63 -6.74 -12.83
N ASN A 55 0.83 -7.13 -11.58
CA ASN A 55 1.18 -6.24 -10.48
C ASN A 55 2.60 -6.61 -10.02
N ILE A 56 3.44 -5.63 -9.73
CA ILE A 56 4.84 -5.83 -9.37
C ILE A 56 5.11 -5.33 -7.95
N MET A 57 5.89 -6.12 -7.21
CA MET A 57 6.49 -5.73 -5.95
C MET A 57 8.01 -5.77 -6.07
N ILE A 58 8.67 -4.70 -5.65
CA ILE A 58 10.13 -4.62 -5.57
C ILE A 58 10.51 -4.19 -4.15
N LEU A 59 11.38 -4.98 -3.53
CA LEU A 59 12.08 -4.63 -2.29
C LEU A 59 13.54 -4.38 -2.65
N GLU A 60 14.08 -3.22 -2.30
CA GLU A 60 15.44 -2.83 -2.69
C GLU A 60 16.21 -2.21 -1.52
N GLN A 61 17.47 -2.62 -1.34
CA GLN A 61 18.38 -2.07 -0.33
C GLN A 61 19.77 -1.83 -0.93
N TYR A 62 20.27 -0.59 -0.82
CA TYR A 62 21.58 -0.19 -1.36
C TYR A 62 22.74 -0.42 -0.37
N PHE A 63 22.48 -0.26 0.92
CA PHE A 63 23.46 -0.45 1.99
C PHE A 63 22.80 -1.13 3.19
N PRO A 64 23.55 -1.88 4.01
CA PRO A 64 23.00 -2.47 5.23
C PRO A 64 22.36 -1.40 6.12
N GLY A 65 21.13 -1.66 6.57
CA GLY A 65 20.39 -0.73 7.42
C GLY A 65 19.00 -1.25 7.77
N GLU A 66 18.28 -0.47 8.58
CA GLU A 66 16.94 -0.82 9.07
C GLU A 66 15.83 -0.52 8.05
N TYR A 67 16.17 0.20 6.97
CA TYR A 67 15.22 0.63 5.95
C TYR A 67 15.55 0.03 4.59
N PHE A 68 14.50 -0.20 3.81
CA PHE A 68 14.56 -0.61 2.41
C PHE A 68 13.50 0.17 1.62
N SER A 69 13.69 0.24 0.31
CA SER A 69 12.70 0.81 -0.61
C SER A 69 11.67 -0.25 -0.99
N LEU A 70 10.39 0.10 -0.91
CA LEU A 70 9.28 -0.72 -1.40
C LEU A 70 8.65 -0.02 -2.61
N VAL A 71 8.54 -0.74 -3.72
CA VAL A 71 7.74 -0.33 -4.88
C VAL A 71 6.61 -1.31 -5.06
N LEU A 72 5.40 -0.78 -5.16
CA LEU A 72 4.18 -1.50 -5.54
C LEU A 72 3.59 -0.78 -6.74
N ALA A 73 3.40 -1.48 -7.85
CA ALA A 73 2.84 -0.91 -9.06
C ALA A 73 1.96 -1.93 -9.80
N GLY A 74 0.94 -1.43 -10.51
CA GLY A 74 -0.04 -2.24 -11.21
C GLY A 74 -1.46 -1.75 -10.98
N GLN A 75 -2.43 -2.32 -11.71
CA GLN A 75 -3.81 -1.85 -11.70
C GLN A 75 -4.45 -1.92 -10.31
N ALA A 76 -4.04 -2.89 -9.48
CA ALA A 76 -4.56 -3.04 -8.12
C ALA A 76 -4.28 -1.85 -7.20
N PHE A 77 -3.30 -1.00 -7.56
CA PHE A 77 -2.91 0.16 -6.75
C PHE A 77 -3.50 1.48 -7.27
N ASN A 78 -4.26 1.48 -8.37
CA ASN A 78 -4.83 2.71 -8.96
C ASN A 78 -5.83 3.42 -8.05
N GLU A 79 -6.61 2.66 -7.28
CA GLU A 79 -7.66 3.20 -6.41
C GLU A 79 -7.18 3.44 -4.98
N ILE A 80 -5.90 3.21 -4.70
CA ILE A 80 -5.34 3.45 -3.37
C ILE A 80 -5.26 4.95 -3.13
N ARG A 81 -6.24 5.44 -2.35
CA ARG A 81 -6.15 6.73 -1.71
C ARG A 81 -5.10 6.66 -0.61
N TRP A 82 -3.86 7.05 -0.95
CA TRP A 82 -2.80 7.22 0.02
C TRP A 82 -3.27 8.18 1.12
N SER A 83 -3.54 7.65 2.32
CA SER A 83 -3.76 8.49 3.50
C SER A 83 -2.41 9.09 3.88
N VAL A 84 -2.25 10.39 3.65
CA VAL A 84 -1.06 11.17 4.02
C VAL A 84 -0.84 11.20 5.56
N LYS A 85 -1.78 10.67 6.36
CA LYS A 85 -1.62 10.50 7.80
C LYS A 85 -1.00 9.15 8.14
N GLY A 86 0.33 9.12 8.16
CA GLY A 86 1.13 8.02 8.70
C GLY A 86 2.22 7.60 7.72
N ASN A 87 3.39 8.20 7.87
CA ASN A 87 4.59 7.98 7.05
C ASN A 87 4.42 8.39 5.59
N SER A 88 4.57 9.69 5.34
CA SER A 88 4.99 10.19 4.03
C SER A 88 6.22 9.39 3.59
N LEU A 89 6.05 8.49 2.62
CA LEU A 89 7.13 8.25 1.67
C LEU A 89 7.41 9.63 1.09
N PRO A 90 8.62 10.20 1.28
CA PRO A 90 9.00 11.36 0.48
C PRO A 90 8.77 10.89 -0.95
N SER A 91 7.99 11.66 -1.73
CA SER A 91 7.91 11.43 -3.17
C SER A 91 9.34 11.25 -3.67
N LEU A 92 9.71 10.02 -4.07
CA LEU A 92 11.05 9.77 -4.60
C LEU A 92 11.25 10.82 -5.69
N PRO A 93 12.29 11.68 -5.59
CA PRO A 93 12.55 12.64 -6.64
C PRO A 93 12.66 11.87 -7.95
N ALA A 94 12.03 12.38 -9.02
CA ALA A 94 11.94 11.69 -10.31
C ALA A 94 13.31 11.39 -10.98
N ARG A 95 14.42 11.77 -10.34
CA ARG A 95 15.78 11.41 -10.68
C ARG A 95 16.71 11.71 -9.49
N PRO A 96 17.61 10.81 -9.07
CA PRO A 96 18.71 11.20 -8.19
C PRO A 96 19.59 12.25 -8.91
N PRO A 97 20.13 13.26 -8.21
CA PRO A 97 21.03 14.22 -8.83
C PRO A 97 22.26 13.50 -9.40
N PRO A 98 22.76 13.87 -10.60
CA PRO A 98 24.03 13.35 -11.07
C PRO A 98 25.14 13.78 -10.11
N MET A 99 26.04 12.85 -9.79
CA MET A 99 27.27 13.12 -9.04
C MET A 99 28.19 14.07 -9.80
#